data_AF-A0A2H0SHV1-F1
#
_entry.id   AF-A0A2H0SHV1-F1
#
_cell.length_a   1.000
_cell.length_b   1.000
_cell.length_c   1.000
_cell.angle_alpha   90.00
_cell.angle_beta   90.00
_cell.angle_gamma   90.00
#
_symmetry.space_group_name_H-M   'P 1'
#
loop_
_entity.id
_entity.type
_entity.pdbx_description
1 polymer ?
#
loop_
_entity_poly.entity_id
_entity_poly.type
_entity_poly.pdbx_seq_one_letter_code
_entity_poly.pdbx_strand_id
1 'polypeptide(L)'
;MAQNGKEIAEMFSEESHRFEKALNQGIKELEKSEKIDAKIAFYIFESFGLPYEVIKEIADEKGQKINQEDFEQELKKHQKLSKGAAEHVFRGGLVDQSYQVTKYHTATHLLHQALRQVLGDRIRQEGSNITSERLRFDFNYDVKLTLEQIKKIEEIVNEKIKENLPVLCEVTDKEEAFKSGALGFFRTKYGDKVRVYTIGNPLTSKSSGPPFSREICGGPHVNSTGELGVFKIIKEDKVARGIRRIKAILSTP
;
A
#
# COMPACT_ATOMS: atom_id res chain seq x y z
N MET A 1 -22.04 7.79 18.59
CA MET A 1 -21.58 9.00 17.89
C MET A 1 -20.54 9.81 18.68
N ALA A 2 -20.58 9.86 20.02
CA ALA A 2 -19.62 10.63 20.83
C ALA A 2 -18.18 10.07 20.87
N GLN A 3 -17.99 8.76 20.63
CA GLN A 3 -16.69 8.08 20.75
C GLN A 3 -15.71 8.45 19.62
N ASN A 4 -16.22 8.62 18.38
CA ASN A 4 -15.39 9.03 17.25
C ASN A 4 -14.87 10.48 17.38
N GLY A 5 -15.62 11.37 18.04
CA GLY A 5 -15.22 12.78 18.17
C GLY A 5 -13.98 12.96 19.04
N LYS A 6 -13.88 12.17 20.12
CA LYS A 6 -12.72 12.20 21.03
C LYS A 6 -11.48 11.60 20.36
N GLU A 7 -11.62 10.48 19.67
CA GLU A 7 -10.53 9.86 18.90
C GLU A 7 -10.03 10.78 17.78
N ILE A 8 -10.93 11.47 17.06
CA ILE A 8 -10.55 12.45 16.02
C ILE A 8 -9.79 13.63 16.64
N ALA A 9 -10.25 14.16 17.78
CA ALA A 9 -9.59 15.27 18.45
C ALA A 9 -8.19 14.89 18.96
N GLU A 10 -8.03 13.72 19.56
CA GLU A 10 -6.74 13.18 19.98
C GLU A 10 -5.81 12.97 18.76
N MET A 11 -6.34 12.40 17.67
CA MET A 11 -5.60 12.20 16.43
C MET A 11 -5.09 13.52 15.82
N PHE A 12 -5.93 14.56 15.82
CA PHE A 12 -5.59 15.89 15.33
C PHE A 12 -4.54 16.55 16.23
N SER A 13 -4.72 16.50 17.54
CA SER A 13 -3.76 17.04 18.51
C SER A 13 -2.38 16.40 18.36
N GLU A 14 -2.31 15.08 18.19
CA GLU A 14 -1.05 14.38 17.93
C GLU A 14 -0.41 14.81 16.59
N GLU A 15 -1.21 14.99 15.55
CA GLU A 15 -0.72 15.39 14.23
C GLU A 15 -0.20 16.83 14.26
N SER A 16 -0.93 17.75 14.88
CA SER A 16 -0.51 19.14 15.08
C SER A 16 0.81 19.23 15.82
N HIS A 17 0.99 18.46 16.89
CA HIS A 17 2.24 18.45 17.64
C HIS A 17 3.43 17.91 16.83
N ARG A 18 3.20 16.88 15.99
CA ARG A 18 4.24 16.37 15.08
C ARG A 18 4.57 17.35 13.97
N PHE A 19 3.55 17.99 13.40
CA PHE A 19 3.71 19.02 12.38
C PHE A 19 4.54 20.19 12.91
N GLU A 20 4.20 20.69 14.10
CA GLU A 20 4.97 21.74 14.78
C GLU A 20 6.43 21.31 15.02
N LYS A 21 6.65 20.07 15.49
CA LYS A 21 8.00 19.54 15.67
C LYS A 21 8.78 19.44 14.36
N ALA A 22 8.15 18.99 13.28
CA ALA A 22 8.76 18.90 11.96
C ALA A 22 9.10 20.29 11.40
N LEU A 23 8.19 21.25 11.51
CA LEU A 23 8.43 22.64 11.12
C LEU A 23 9.64 23.23 11.88
N ASN A 24 9.65 23.10 13.22
CA ASN A 24 10.75 23.59 14.05
C ASN A 24 12.10 22.95 13.70
N GLN A 25 12.11 21.69 13.28
CA GLN A 25 13.33 21.04 12.79
C GLN A 25 13.75 21.58 11.43
N GLY A 26 12.82 21.75 10.50
CA GLY A 26 13.11 22.32 9.18
C GLY A 26 13.64 23.75 9.25
N ILE A 27 13.09 24.59 10.14
CA ILE A 27 13.61 25.95 10.40
C ILE A 27 15.06 25.87 10.89
N LYS A 28 15.35 25.01 11.88
CA LYS A 28 16.72 24.84 12.40
C LYS A 28 17.70 24.37 11.33
N GLU A 29 17.30 23.47 10.43
CA GLU A 29 18.15 23.01 9.35
C GLU A 29 18.40 24.13 8.31
N LEU A 30 17.40 24.96 8.02
CA LEU A 30 17.59 26.17 7.21
C LEU A 30 18.53 27.17 7.88
N GLU A 31 18.40 27.41 9.18
CA GLU A 31 19.25 28.31 9.96
C GLU A 31 20.72 27.85 10.01
N LYS A 32 20.98 26.54 10.06
CA LYS A 32 22.34 25.99 9.99
C LYS A 32 22.95 26.02 8.60
N SER A 33 22.13 26.04 7.55
CA SER A 33 22.61 25.97 6.17
C SER A 33 23.35 27.25 5.79
N GLU A 34 24.62 27.13 5.37
CA GLU A 34 25.44 28.24 4.90
C GLU A 34 24.92 28.83 3.58
N LYS A 35 24.36 27.98 2.72
CA LYS A 35 23.73 28.36 1.45
C LYS A 35 22.40 27.65 1.32
N ILE A 36 21.35 28.35 0.93
CA ILE A 36 20.01 27.82 0.70
C ILE A 36 19.75 27.95 -0.81
N ASP A 37 20.06 26.90 -1.55
CA ASP A 37 19.73 26.81 -2.97
C ASP A 37 18.41 26.05 -3.18
N ALA A 38 17.97 25.93 -4.44
CA ALA A 38 16.73 25.22 -4.77
C ALA A 38 16.71 23.76 -4.30
N LYS A 39 17.86 23.09 -4.19
CA LYS A 39 17.93 21.70 -3.73
C LYS A 39 17.71 21.61 -2.23
N ILE A 40 18.33 22.50 -1.46
CA ILE A 40 18.12 22.59 -0.01
C ILE A 40 16.68 23.03 0.29
N ALA A 41 16.17 24.03 -0.43
CA ALA A 41 14.78 24.44 -0.30
C ALA A 41 13.80 23.28 -0.59
N PHE A 42 14.04 22.53 -1.67
CA PHE A 42 13.25 21.34 -1.99
C PHE A 42 13.38 20.25 -0.93
N TYR A 43 14.58 19.97 -0.44
CA TYR A 43 14.81 19.01 0.64
C TYR A 43 14.02 19.38 1.91
N ILE A 44 14.00 20.66 2.26
CA ILE A 44 13.29 21.15 3.44
C ILE A 44 11.78 21.02 3.27
N PHE A 45 11.26 21.38 2.10
CA PHE A 45 9.86 21.18 1.74
C PHE A 45 9.47 19.69 1.78
N GLU A 46 10.25 18.81 1.16
CA GLU A 46 9.97 17.37 1.09
C GLU A 46 10.06 16.69 2.47
N SER A 47 11.08 17.02 3.26
CA SER A 47 11.40 16.29 4.49
C SER A 47 10.66 16.82 5.72
N PHE A 48 10.40 18.13 5.77
CA PHE A 48 9.84 18.81 6.94
C PHE A 48 8.51 19.51 6.66
N GLY A 49 8.09 19.62 5.39
CA GLY A 49 6.79 20.17 5.01
C GLY A 49 6.69 21.70 5.11
N LEU A 50 7.82 22.42 5.20
CA LEU A 50 7.78 23.89 5.21
C LEU A 50 7.37 24.40 3.82
N PRO A 51 6.35 25.29 3.72
CA PRO A 51 5.98 25.92 2.46
C PRO A 51 7.13 26.73 1.86
N TYR A 52 7.19 26.79 0.53
CA TYR A 52 8.23 27.54 -0.20
C TYR A 52 8.29 29.00 0.25
N GLU A 53 7.16 29.61 0.56
CA GLU A 53 7.04 30.99 1.02
C GLU A 53 7.82 31.23 2.30
N VAL A 54 7.70 30.31 3.26
CA VAL A 54 8.42 30.38 4.56
C VAL A 54 9.92 30.18 4.35
N ILE A 55 10.29 29.22 3.48
CA ILE A 55 11.70 28.96 3.15
C ILE A 55 12.34 30.20 2.50
N LYS A 56 11.61 30.85 1.59
CA LYS A 56 12.04 32.06 0.91
C LYS A 56 12.22 33.22 1.88
N GLU A 57 11.31 33.38 2.83
CA GLU A 57 11.39 34.42 3.86
C GLU A 57 12.66 34.27 4.71
N ILE A 58 12.95 33.06 5.21
CA ILE A 58 14.15 32.75 5.99
C ILE A 58 15.44 32.95 5.16
N ALA A 59 15.41 32.60 3.87
CA ALA A 59 16.55 32.81 2.99
C ALA A 59 16.80 34.30 2.74
N ASP A 60 15.74 35.08 2.55
CA ASP A 60 15.80 36.53 2.39
C ASP A 60 16.39 37.22 3.63
N GLU A 61 16.04 36.78 4.85
CA GLU A 61 16.64 37.25 6.11
C GLU A 61 18.16 36.99 6.19
N LYS A 62 18.62 35.89 5.57
CA LYS A 62 20.05 35.56 5.44
C LYS A 62 20.75 36.28 4.28
N GLY A 63 20.05 37.17 3.57
CA GLY A 63 20.57 37.85 2.39
C GLY A 63 20.74 36.95 1.17
N GLN A 64 20.05 35.81 1.13
CA GLN A 64 20.12 34.84 0.04
C GLN A 64 18.83 34.84 -0.78
N LYS A 65 18.96 34.89 -2.10
CA LYS A 65 17.82 34.85 -3.01
C LYS A 65 17.65 33.45 -3.59
N ILE A 66 16.44 32.91 -3.45
CA ILE A 66 16.06 31.62 -4.03
C ILE A 66 15.12 31.88 -5.21
N ASN A 67 15.42 31.26 -6.35
CA ASN A 67 14.54 31.30 -7.51
C ASN A 67 13.41 30.27 -7.37
N GLN A 68 12.17 30.72 -7.52
CA GLN A 68 10.99 29.86 -7.49
C GLN A 68 10.99 28.85 -8.64
N GLU A 69 11.47 29.23 -9.83
CA GLU A 69 11.50 28.35 -11.00
C GLU A 69 12.43 27.15 -10.75
N ASP A 70 13.59 27.38 -10.12
CA ASP A 70 14.55 26.32 -9.81
C ASP A 70 13.97 25.34 -8.77
N PHE A 71 13.25 25.85 -7.75
CA PHE A 71 12.53 25.02 -6.80
C PHE A 71 11.43 24.20 -7.48
N GLU A 72 10.64 24.81 -8.37
CA GLU A 72 9.62 24.12 -9.15
C GLU A 72 10.20 23.04 -10.07
N GLN A 73 11.42 23.24 -10.59
CA GLN A 73 12.12 22.21 -11.37
C GLN A 73 12.47 21.00 -10.50
N GLU A 74 12.98 21.19 -9.28
CA GLU A 74 13.24 20.09 -8.34
C GLU A 74 11.95 19.35 -7.98
N LEU A 75 10.86 20.09 -7.72
CA LEU A 75 9.53 19.51 -7.48
C LEU A 75 9.05 18.66 -8.66
N LYS A 76 9.20 19.16 -9.90
CA LYS A 76 8.84 18.41 -11.12
C LYS A 76 9.71 17.17 -11.31
N LYS A 77 11.01 17.21 -11.00
CA LYS A 77 11.90 16.03 -11.05
C LYS A 77 11.41 14.95 -10.10
N HIS A 78 11.11 15.30 -8.85
CA HIS A 78 10.58 14.37 -7.86
C HIS A 78 9.22 13.79 -8.26
N GLN A 79 8.31 14.63 -8.76
CA GLN A 79 7.01 14.17 -9.28
C GLN A 79 7.17 13.18 -10.45
N LYS A 80 8.11 13.42 -11.37
CA LYS A 80 8.39 12.50 -12.49
C LYS A 80 8.96 11.17 -12.02
N LEU A 81 9.83 11.15 -11.01
CA LEU A 81 10.33 9.91 -10.41
C LEU A 81 9.18 9.10 -9.77
N SER A 82 8.29 9.79 -9.05
CA SER A 82 7.10 9.18 -8.45
C SER A 82 6.07 8.71 -9.48
N LYS A 83 5.92 9.43 -10.60
CA LYS A 83 5.00 9.07 -11.70
C LYS A 83 5.55 8.00 -12.65
N GLY A 84 6.85 8.02 -12.97
CA GLY A 84 7.49 7.00 -13.80
C GLY A 84 7.47 5.61 -13.13
N ALA A 85 7.55 5.57 -11.81
CA ALA A 85 7.30 4.36 -11.03
C ALA A 85 5.83 3.91 -11.04
N ALA A 86 4.87 4.80 -11.36
CA ALA A 86 3.44 4.52 -11.42
C ALA A 86 2.94 4.18 -12.83
N GLU A 87 3.56 4.71 -13.88
CA GLU A 87 3.20 4.42 -15.29
C GLU A 87 3.44 2.97 -15.69
N HIS A 88 4.40 2.28 -15.06
CA HIS A 88 4.66 0.85 -15.26
C HIS A 88 3.82 -0.07 -14.36
N VAL A 89 2.91 0.46 -13.53
CA VAL A 89 2.09 -0.33 -12.61
C VAL A 89 0.80 -0.77 -13.31
N PHE A 90 0.88 -1.89 -14.01
CA PHE A 90 -0.25 -2.52 -14.70
C PHE A 90 -1.27 -3.04 -13.68
N ARG A 91 -2.57 -2.99 -14.06
CA ARG A 91 -3.75 -3.62 -13.43
C ARG A 91 -3.52 -4.32 -12.08
N GLY A 92 -3.37 -3.55 -11.00
CA GLY A 92 -3.30 -4.08 -9.62
C GLY A 92 -1.91 -4.13 -8.98
N GLY A 93 -0.87 -3.53 -9.58
CA GLY A 93 0.46 -3.50 -8.96
C GLY A 93 1.58 -4.14 -9.78
N LEU A 94 1.26 -4.70 -10.94
CA LEU A 94 2.13 -5.61 -11.69
C LEU A 94 3.13 -4.83 -12.54
N VAL A 95 4.41 -5.20 -12.46
CA VAL A 95 5.47 -4.60 -13.28
C VAL A 95 5.63 -5.30 -14.65
N ASP A 96 5.22 -6.56 -14.77
CA ASP A 96 5.21 -7.32 -16.03
C ASP A 96 4.09 -8.39 -16.07
N GLN A 97 4.06 -9.24 -17.11
CA GLN A 97 3.10 -10.35 -17.28
C GLN A 97 3.74 -11.73 -17.13
N SER A 98 4.93 -11.83 -16.53
CA SER A 98 5.58 -13.10 -16.28
C SER A 98 4.72 -14.00 -15.40
N TYR A 99 4.89 -15.31 -15.57
CA TYR A 99 4.19 -16.27 -14.73
C TYR A 99 4.55 -16.10 -13.24
N GLN A 100 5.77 -15.69 -12.93
CA GLN A 100 6.19 -15.38 -11.56
C GLN A 100 5.41 -14.18 -10.97
N VAL A 101 5.21 -13.11 -11.74
CA VAL A 101 4.36 -11.99 -11.32
C VAL A 101 2.91 -12.42 -11.13
N THR A 102 2.41 -13.32 -11.99
CA THR A 102 1.07 -13.92 -11.85
C THR A 102 0.92 -14.72 -10.55
N LYS A 103 1.96 -15.49 -10.16
CA LYS A 103 1.99 -16.17 -8.85
C LYS A 103 1.94 -15.17 -7.71
N TYR A 104 2.80 -14.15 -7.73
CA TYR A 104 2.81 -13.12 -6.71
C TYR A 104 1.50 -12.35 -6.60
N HIS A 105 0.81 -12.16 -7.71
CA HIS A 105 -0.50 -11.52 -7.71
C HIS A 105 -1.53 -12.34 -6.92
N THR A 106 -1.59 -13.65 -7.17
CA THR A 106 -2.48 -14.54 -6.42
C THR A 106 -2.07 -14.62 -4.94
N ALA A 107 -0.76 -14.66 -4.65
CA ALA A 107 -0.26 -14.61 -3.28
C ALA A 107 -0.64 -13.31 -2.54
N THR A 108 -0.82 -12.20 -3.25
CA THR A 108 -1.27 -10.93 -2.68
C THR A 108 -2.70 -11.05 -2.15
N HIS A 109 -3.60 -11.73 -2.88
CA HIS A 109 -4.97 -12.01 -2.43
C HIS A 109 -4.99 -12.90 -1.18
N LEU A 110 -4.14 -13.94 -1.15
CA LEU A 110 -4.01 -14.79 0.04
C LEU A 110 -3.50 -14.00 1.25
N LEU A 111 -2.48 -13.18 1.06
CA LEU A 111 -1.91 -12.32 2.10
C LEU A 111 -2.95 -11.32 2.62
N HIS A 112 -3.72 -10.69 1.74
CA HIS A 112 -4.74 -9.73 2.15
C HIS A 112 -5.78 -10.41 3.04
N GLN A 113 -6.31 -11.55 2.61
CA GLN A 113 -7.28 -12.28 3.42
C GLN A 113 -6.70 -12.75 4.76
N ALA A 114 -5.45 -13.24 4.76
CA ALA A 114 -4.75 -13.62 5.98
C ALA A 114 -4.61 -12.44 6.96
N LEU A 115 -4.25 -11.26 6.46
CA LEU A 115 -4.20 -10.03 7.26
C LEU A 115 -5.56 -9.69 7.85
N ARG A 116 -6.65 -9.83 7.09
CA ARG A 116 -8.01 -9.59 7.58
C ARG A 116 -8.41 -10.57 8.68
N GLN A 117 -8.04 -11.85 8.57
CA GLN A 117 -8.33 -12.85 9.59
C GLN A 117 -7.53 -12.61 10.89
N VAL A 118 -6.28 -12.16 10.78
CA VAL A 118 -5.40 -11.98 11.95
C VAL A 118 -5.58 -10.61 12.61
N LEU A 119 -5.82 -9.55 11.83
CA LEU A 119 -5.85 -8.16 12.29
C LEU A 119 -7.26 -7.55 12.28
N GLY A 120 -8.22 -8.21 11.63
CA GLY A 120 -9.63 -7.81 11.56
C GLY A 120 -10.10 -7.33 10.19
N ASP A 121 -11.41 -7.31 10.00
CA ASP A 121 -12.06 -7.03 8.71
C ASP A 121 -11.91 -5.61 8.16
N ARG A 122 -11.29 -4.70 8.92
CA ARG A 122 -11.05 -3.31 8.50
C ARG A 122 -9.77 -3.14 7.68
N ILE A 123 -8.98 -4.21 7.53
CA ILE A 123 -7.78 -4.18 6.68
C ILE A 123 -8.16 -4.02 5.21
N ARG A 124 -7.63 -2.96 4.61
CA ARG A 124 -7.75 -2.47 3.25
C ARG A 124 -6.36 -2.35 2.65
N GLN A 125 -6.28 -2.64 1.36
CA GLN A 125 -5.11 -2.35 0.56
C GLN A 125 -4.99 -0.83 0.33
N GLU A 126 -3.84 -0.27 0.70
CA GLU A 126 -3.45 1.12 0.44
C GLU A 126 -2.47 1.23 -0.73
N GLY A 127 -1.81 0.12 -1.10
CA GLY A 127 -0.86 0.07 -2.21
C GLY A 127 -0.37 -1.33 -2.50
N SER A 128 0.06 -1.57 -3.74
CA SER A 128 0.70 -2.83 -4.14
C SER A 128 1.75 -2.58 -5.21
N ASN A 129 2.83 -3.37 -5.18
CA ASN A 129 3.85 -3.40 -6.22
C ASN A 129 4.45 -4.81 -6.29
N ILE A 130 4.30 -5.45 -7.44
CA ILE A 130 4.67 -6.84 -7.68
C ILE A 130 5.68 -6.88 -8.83
N THR A 131 6.85 -7.43 -8.54
CA THR A 131 7.92 -7.71 -9.52
C THR A 131 8.13 -9.22 -9.62
N SER A 132 8.95 -9.65 -10.59
CA SER A 132 9.39 -11.05 -10.70
C SER A 132 10.18 -11.52 -9.47
N GLU A 133 10.72 -10.61 -8.67
CA GLU A 133 11.53 -10.94 -7.49
C GLU A 133 10.72 -10.97 -6.19
N ARG A 134 9.70 -10.12 -6.05
CA ARG A 134 8.94 -9.96 -4.80
C ARG A 134 7.57 -9.34 -4.98
N LEU A 135 6.70 -9.55 -4.00
CA LEU A 135 5.50 -8.73 -3.79
C LEU A 135 5.71 -7.71 -2.68
N ARG A 136 5.03 -6.56 -2.80
CA ARG A 136 4.92 -5.52 -1.79
C ARG A 136 3.44 -5.20 -1.60
N PHE A 137 2.98 -5.25 -0.36
CA PHE A 137 1.60 -4.98 0.00
C PHE A 137 1.54 -3.94 1.12
N ASP A 138 0.85 -2.83 0.86
CA ASP A 138 0.69 -1.72 1.78
C ASP A 138 -0.75 -1.74 2.29
N PHE A 139 -0.96 -1.65 3.60
CA PHE A 139 -2.26 -1.80 4.23
C PHE A 139 -2.47 -0.86 5.41
N ASN A 140 -3.73 -0.54 5.70
CA ASN A 140 -4.10 0.39 6.77
C ASN A 140 -3.99 -0.27 8.16
N TYR A 141 -2.90 0.00 8.86
CA TYR A 141 -2.70 -0.47 10.23
C TYR A 141 -1.71 0.44 10.96
N ASP A 142 -2.01 0.81 12.21
CA ASP A 142 -1.19 1.79 12.95
C ASP A 142 -0.03 1.15 13.71
N VAL A 143 -0.21 -0.09 14.15
CA VAL A 143 0.71 -0.77 15.07
C VAL A 143 1.69 -1.66 14.32
N LYS A 144 2.92 -1.78 14.81
CA LYS A 144 3.87 -2.77 14.29
C LYS A 144 3.34 -4.19 14.51
N LEU A 145 3.43 -5.04 13.49
CA LEU A 145 3.04 -6.44 13.64
C LEU A 145 3.98 -7.14 14.63
N THR A 146 3.41 -7.93 15.51
CA THR A 146 4.16 -8.83 16.38
C THR A 146 4.72 -10.01 15.56
N LEU A 147 5.78 -10.65 16.06
CA LEU A 147 6.33 -11.84 15.41
C LEU A 147 5.30 -12.97 15.32
N GLU A 148 4.43 -13.11 16.32
CA GLU A 148 3.34 -14.09 16.32
C GLU A 148 2.31 -13.80 15.23
N GLN A 149 1.93 -12.53 15.05
CA GLN A 149 1.01 -12.13 13.97
C GLN A 149 1.64 -12.41 12.59
N ILE A 150 2.91 -12.04 12.39
CA ILE A 150 3.62 -12.30 11.13
C ILE A 150 3.64 -13.81 10.85
N LYS A 151 4.05 -14.61 11.84
CA LYS A 151 4.10 -16.07 11.72
C LYS A 151 2.72 -16.65 11.39
N LYS A 152 1.66 -16.21 12.07
CA LYS A 152 0.30 -16.67 11.84
C LYS A 152 -0.21 -16.31 10.44
N ILE A 153 0.10 -15.11 9.93
CA ILE A 153 -0.23 -14.71 8.56
C ILE A 153 0.47 -15.63 7.57
N GLU A 154 1.77 -15.88 7.76
CA GLU A 154 2.55 -16.78 6.90
C GLU A 154 2.00 -18.21 6.92
N GLU A 155 1.60 -18.71 8.10
CA GLU A 155 1.01 -20.03 8.28
C GLU A 155 -0.30 -20.18 7.50
N ILE A 156 -1.26 -19.25 7.63
CA ILE A 156 -2.54 -19.42 6.92
C ILE A 156 -2.33 -19.34 5.40
N VAL A 157 -1.43 -18.46 4.92
CA VAL A 157 -1.14 -18.37 3.48
C VAL A 157 -0.58 -19.69 2.96
N ASN A 158 0.41 -20.26 3.66
CA ASN A 158 1.00 -21.54 3.26
C ASN A 158 0.02 -22.73 3.42
N GLU A 159 -0.86 -22.70 4.42
CA GLU A 159 -1.95 -23.67 4.56
C GLU A 159 -2.87 -23.64 3.33
N LYS A 160 -3.29 -22.44 2.89
CA LYS A 160 -4.13 -22.29 1.70
C LYS A 160 -3.43 -22.61 0.40
N ILE A 161 -2.11 -22.44 0.32
CA ILE A 161 -1.31 -22.96 -0.79
C ILE A 161 -1.32 -24.49 -0.80
N LYS A 162 -1.11 -25.12 0.36
CA LYS A 162 -1.10 -26.58 0.50
C LYS A 162 -2.46 -27.23 0.20
N GLU A 163 -3.56 -26.55 0.52
CA GLU A 163 -4.92 -26.97 0.16
C GLU A 163 -5.19 -26.98 -1.36
N ASN A 164 -4.32 -26.34 -2.16
CA ASN A 164 -4.43 -26.26 -3.61
C ASN A 164 -5.81 -25.80 -4.09
N LEU A 165 -6.29 -24.71 -3.51
CA LEU A 165 -7.60 -24.15 -3.79
C LEU A 165 -7.70 -23.66 -5.24
N PRO A 166 -8.85 -23.88 -5.92
CA PRO A 166 -9.07 -23.34 -7.26
C PRO A 166 -9.18 -21.81 -7.22
N VAL A 167 -8.70 -21.17 -8.27
CA VAL A 167 -8.84 -19.72 -8.50
C VAL A 167 -9.78 -19.52 -9.69
N LEU A 168 -10.97 -19.01 -9.41
CA LEU A 168 -12.04 -18.83 -10.38
C LEU A 168 -12.18 -17.36 -10.74
N CYS A 169 -12.41 -17.06 -12.02
CA CYS A 169 -12.68 -15.71 -12.50
C CYS A 169 -14.06 -15.65 -13.14
N GLU A 170 -14.84 -14.64 -12.76
CA GLU A 170 -16.11 -14.32 -13.41
C GLU A 170 -16.18 -12.83 -13.76
N VAL A 171 -16.95 -12.50 -14.79
CA VAL A 171 -17.28 -11.12 -15.14
C VAL A 171 -18.71 -10.86 -14.74
N THR A 172 -18.93 -9.88 -13.88
CA THR A 172 -20.26 -9.50 -13.37
C THR A 172 -20.38 -7.97 -13.34
N ASP A 173 -21.57 -7.47 -13.04
CA ASP A 173 -21.80 -6.06 -12.83
C ASP A 173 -21.19 -5.61 -11.50
N LYS A 174 -20.63 -4.39 -11.48
CA LYS A 174 -19.96 -3.82 -10.31
C LYS A 174 -20.80 -3.87 -9.04
N GLU A 175 -22.09 -3.53 -9.15
CA GLU A 175 -23.02 -3.55 -8.01
C GLU A 175 -23.29 -4.97 -7.51
N GLU A 176 -23.39 -5.94 -8.43
CA GLU A 176 -23.59 -7.35 -8.09
C GLU A 176 -22.34 -7.95 -7.44
N ALA A 177 -21.14 -7.60 -7.93
CA ALA A 177 -19.87 -7.98 -7.31
C ALA A 177 -19.82 -7.59 -5.83
N PHE A 178 -20.14 -6.33 -5.50
CA PHE A 178 -20.16 -5.88 -4.11
C PHE A 178 -21.26 -6.55 -3.27
N LYS A 179 -22.45 -6.80 -3.85
CA LYS A 179 -23.51 -7.54 -3.16
C LYS A 179 -23.12 -8.98 -2.86
N SER A 180 -22.30 -9.60 -3.70
CA SER A 180 -21.76 -10.95 -3.48
C SER A 180 -20.66 -11.04 -2.42
N GLY A 181 -20.32 -9.91 -1.77
CA GLY A 181 -19.27 -9.83 -0.76
C GLY A 181 -17.85 -9.70 -1.34
N ALA A 182 -17.69 -9.44 -2.64
CA ALA A 182 -16.39 -9.21 -3.23
C ALA A 182 -15.77 -7.92 -2.68
N LEU A 183 -14.51 -8.00 -2.23
CA LEU A 183 -13.78 -6.82 -1.80
C LEU A 183 -13.33 -6.03 -3.02
N GLY A 184 -13.49 -4.71 -2.97
CA GLY A 184 -13.05 -3.81 -4.01
C GLY A 184 -12.78 -2.45 -3.40
N PHE A 185 -11.54 -1.99 -3.51
CA PHE A 185 -11.05 -0.82 -2.76
C PHE A 185 -11.13 0.48 -3.55
N PHE A 186 -11.18 0.41 -4.88
CA PHE A 186 -11.20 1.57 -5.77
C PHE A 186 -12.51 1.68 -6.56
N ARG A 187 -13.64 1.80 -5.84
CA ARG A 187 -15.00 1.84 -6.42
C ARG A 187 -15.15 2.80 -7.61
N THR A 188 -14.54 3.98 -7.51
CA THR A 188 -14.62 5.04 -8.53
C THR A 188 -13.78 4.76 -9.77
N LYS A 189 -12.83 3.82 -9.70
CA LYS A 189 -11.96 3.43 -10.82
C LYS A 189 -12.51 2.24 -11.62
N TYR A 190 -13.55 1.57 -11.12
CA TYR A 190 -14.14 0.42 -11.81
C TYR A 190 -15.24 0.86 -12.77
N GLY A 191 -15.20 0.31 -13.99
CA GLY A 191 -16.31 0.42 -14.95
C GLY A 191 -17.53 -0.40 -14.52
N ASP A 192 -18.55 -0.44 -15.37
CA ASP A 192 -19.83 -1.10 -15.03
C ASP A 192 -19.69 -2.62 -14.95
N LYS A 193 -18.86 -3.21 -15.81
CA LYS A 193 -18.47 -4.63 -15.77
C LYS A 193 -17.13 -4.76 -15.06
N VAL A 194 -17.04 -5.70 -14.11
CA VAL A 194 -15.81 -5.98 -13.36
C VAL A 194 -15.48 -7.47 -13.38
N ARG A 195 -14.19 -7.79 -13.26
CA ARG A 195 -13.71 -9.15 -13.01
C ARG A 195 -13.65 -9.40 -11.52
N VAL A 196 -14.26 -10.49 -11.06
CA VAL A 196 -14.18 -10.98 -9.69
C VAL A 196 -13.40 -12.27 -9.69
N TYR A 197 -12.34 -12.30 -8.89
CA TYR A 197 -11.59 -13.52 -8.63
C TYR A 197 -11.99 -14.11 -7.28
N THR A 198 -12.25 -15.41 -7.26
CA THR A 198 -12.61 -16.18 -6.07
C THR A 198 -11.56 -17.27 -5.86
N ILE A 199 -10.96 -17.30 -4.67
CA ILE A 199 -10.00 -18.33 -4.27
C ILE A 199 -10.68 -19.27 -3.28
N GLY A 200 -10.75 -20.54 -3.64
CA GLY A 200 -11.54 -21.54 -2.94
C GLY A 200 -12.93 -21.69 -3.57
N ASN A 201 -13.52 -22.88 -3.42
CA ASN A 201 -14.74 -23.21 -4.13
C ASN A 201 -15.98 -22.79 -3.34
N PRO A 202 -16.87 -21.96 -3.92
CA PRO A 202 -18.13 -21.59 -3.28
C PRO A 202 -19.19 -22.72 -3.26
N LEU A 203 -18.96 -23.83 -3.98
CA LEU A 203 -19.98 -24.87 -4.27
C LEU A 203 -19.56 -26.32 -3.95
N THR A 204 -18.31 -26.62 -3.57
CA THR A 204 -17.93 -28.00 -3.20
C THR A 204 -18.17 -28.29 -1.74
N SER A 205 -19.40 -28.74 -1.49
CA SER A 205 -19.86 -29.57 -0.37
C SER A 205 -20.65 -28.83 0.69
N LYS A 206 -21.72 -29.48 1.13
CA LYS A 206 -22.65 -29.15 2.20
C LYS A 206 -21.98 -29.07 3.60
N SER A 207 -20.70 -28.73 3.64
CA SER A 207 -19.77 -28.87 4.77
C SER A 207 -18.57 -27.90 4.72
N SER A 208 -18.38 -27.12 3.65
CA SER A 208 -17.28 -26.16 3.54
C SER A 208 -17.82 -24.75 3.44
N GLY A 209 -17.34 -23.85 4.30
CA GLY A 209 -17.79 -22.47 4.44
C GLY A 209 -17.52 -21.58 3.22
N PRO A 210 -17.58 -20.24 3.39
CA PRO A 210 -17.38 -19.30 2.28
C PRO A 210 -16.00 -19.47 1.62
N PRO A 211 -15.84 -19.01 0.35
CA PRO A 211 -14.53 -19.01 -0.30
C PRO A 211 -13.51 -18.23 0.56
N PHE A 212 -12.24 -18.60 0.45
CA PHE A 212 -11.20 -17.99 1.27
C PHE A 212 -11.06 -16.50 0.96
N SER A 213 -10.92 -16.15 -0.32
CA SER A 213 -10.90 -14.76 -0.78
C SER A 213 -11.82 -14.56 -1.98
N ARG A 214 -12.42 -13.37 -2.08
CA ARG A 214 -13.24 -12.94 -3.22
C ARG A 214 -13.04 -11.45 -3.45
N GLU A 215 -12.43 -11.08 -4.57
CA GLU A 215 -11.96 -9.70 -4.79
C GLU A 215 -12.17 -9.25 -6.25
N ILE A 216 -12.48 -7.97 -6.43
CA ILE A 216 -12.53 -7.31 -7.74
C ILE A 216 -11.10 -7.03 -8.19
N CYS A 217 -10.62 -7.78 -9.18
CA CYS A 217 -9.24 -7.69 -9.64
C CYS A 217 -9.11 -7.78 -11.17
N GLY A 218 -8.23 -6.95 -11.74
CA GLY A 218 -8.06 -6.79 -13.18
C GLY A 218 -6.87 -7.54 -13.79
N GLY A 219 -5.93 -8.04 -12.98
CA GLY A 219 -4.72 -8.69 -13.47
C GLY A 219 -4.84 -10.22 -13.61
N PRO A 220 -3.81 -10.89 -14.15
CA PRO A 220 -3.75 -12.34 -14.26
C PRO A 220 -3.54 -13.02 -12.91
N HIS A 221 -4.05 -14.24 -12.76
CA HIS A 221 -3.84 -15.13 -11.61
C HIS A 221 -3.46 -16.53 -12.07
N VAL A 222 -2.93 -17.34 -11.15
CA VAL A 222 -2.75 -18.78 -11.36
C VAL A 222 -4.10 -19.49 -11.33
N ASN A 223 -4.17 -20.74 -11.80
CA ASN A 223 -5.41 -21.51 -11.77
C ASN A 223 -5.69 -22.13 -10.39
N SER A 224 -4.64 -22.38 -9.61
CA SER A 224 -4.72 -23.02 -8.31
C SER A 224 -3.63 -22.53 -7.35
N THR A 225 -3.93 -22.45 -6.05
CA THR A 225 -2.98 -21.93 -5.06
C THR A 225 -1.75 -22.82 -4.88
N GLY A 226 -1.80 -24.11 -5.23
CA GLY A 226 -0.67 -25.02 -5.15
C GLY A 226 0.47 -24.66 -6.11
N GLU A 227 0.21 -23.85 -7.14
CA GLU A 227 1.22 -23.35 -8.08
C GLU A 227 2.20 -22.35 -7.43
N LEU A 228 1.87 -21.82 -6.25
CA LEU A 228 2.59 -20.72 -5.61
C LEU A 228 3.89 -21.13 -4.92
N GLY A 229 4.04 -22.40 -4.53
CA GLY A 229 5.21 -22.87 -3.77
C GLY A 229 5.13 -22.50 -2.28
N VAL A 230 6.20 -21.94 -1.71
CA VAL A 230 6.24 -21.54 -0.30
C VAL A 230 6.26 -20.01 -0.20
N PHE A 231 5.33 -19.47 0.58
CA PHE A 231 5.22 -18.04 0.85
C PHE A 231 6.01 -17.65 2.09
N LYS A 232 6.78 -16.57 2.00
CA LYS A 232 7.56 -16.04 3.12
C LYS A 232 7.54 -14.52 3.21
N ILE A 233 7.26 -13.99 4.39
CA ILE A 233 7.39 -12.56 4.67
C ILE A 233 8.86 -12.25 4.96
N ILE A 234 9.46 -11.39 4.14
CA ILE A 234 10.87 -11.01 4.27
C ILE A 234 11.05 -9.77 5.13
N LYS A 235 10.07 -8.86 5.11
CA LYS A 235 10.17 -7.60 5.81
C LYS A 235 8.80 -6.99 6.07
N GLU A 236 8.72 -6.30 7.21
CA GLU A 236 7.60 -5.48 7.62
C GLU A 236 8.14 -4.08 7.95
N ASP A 237 7.56 -3.04 7.35
CA ASP A 237 8.03 -1.65 7.43
C ASP A 237 6.87 -0.69 7.76
N LYS A 238 7.16 0.39 8.51
CA LYS A 238 6.25 1.55 8.63
C LYS A 238 6.43 2.44 7.40
N VAL A 239 5.35 2.72 6.67
CA VAL A 239 5.39 3.62 5.50
C VAL A 239 5.02 5.04 5.91
N ALA A 240 3.89 5.18 6.61
CA ALA A 240 3.34 6.44 7.08
C ALA A 240 2.50 6.19 8.34
N ARG A 241 1.86 7.23 8.89
CA ARG A 241 0.82 7.05 9.92
C ARG A 241 -0.31 6.21 9.33
N GLY A 242 -0.82 5.23 10.09
CA GLY A 242 -1.88 4.34 9.63
C GLY A 242 -1.50 3.39 8.49
N ILE A 243 -0.25 3.33 8.02
CA ILE A 243 0.12 2.48 6.88
C ILE A 243 1.36 1.64 7.21
N ARG A 244 1.18 0.32 7.14
CA ARG A 244 2.26 -0.68 7.18
C ARG A 244 2.48 -1.29 5.81
N ARG A 245 3.68 -1.85 5.61
CA ARG A 245 4.08 -2.52 4.38
C ARG A 245 4.67 -3.88 4.69
N ILE A 246 4.19 -4.90 3.98
CA ILE A 246 4.82 -6.21 3.92
C ILE A 246 5.53 -6.36 2.59
N LYS A 247 6.74 -6.91 2.62
CA LYS A 247 7.40 -7.49 1.46
C LYS A 247 7.48 -8.99 1.65
N ALA A 248 7.16 -9.74 0.62
CA ALA A 248 7.17 -11.19 0.66
C ALA A 248 7.68 -11.79 -0.65
N ILE A 249 8.15 -13.02 -0.56
CA ILE A 249 8.67 -13.81 -1.68
C ILE A 249 7.95 -15.16 -1.76
N LEU A 250 8.00 -15.76 -2.94
CA LEU A 250 7.60 -17.14 -3.20
C LEU A 250 8.87 -17.91 -3.56
N SER A 251 9.13 -19.00 -2.85
CA SER A 251 10.20 -19.94 -3.19
C SER A 251 9.61 -21.23 -3.72
N THR A 252 10.35 -21.91 -4.58
CA THR A 252 10.06 -23.32 -4.90
C THR A 252 10.14 -24.15 -3.62
N PRO A 253 9.24 -25.14 -3.45
CA PRO A 253 9.29 -26.09 -2.33
C PRO A 253 10.61 -26.87 -2.28
#